data_AF-A0A8J4U8L2-F1
#
_entry.id   AF-A0A8J4U8L2-F1
#
_cell.length_a   1.000
_cell.length_b   1.000
_cell.length_c   1.000
_cell.angle_alpha   90.00
_cell.angle_beta   90.00
_cell.angle_gamma   90.00
#
_symmetry.space_group_name_H-M   'P 1'
#
loop_
_entity.id
_entity.type
_entity.pdbx_description
1 polymer ?
#
loop_
_entity_poly.entity_id
_entity_poly.type
_entity_poly.pdbx_seq_one_letter_code
_entity_poly.pdbx_strand_id
1 'polypeptide(L)'
;DDLWEEWSAWSLCSVSCGRGSRTRSRSCVGAERRAEACSGLAVQNKLCYITVCPVSCGTGTQQRQRRCSVSVHGWAECKGPHSETRECTNRPCDGGGNWGAWNQWSLCSKTCDSGWQRRFRMCEGTGIQNYPCDGSGEEVRSCNDKKCPAPHEICKDEYQDLMTWKRASAGETVYNKCPSNATGSASRRCLLDANGVAYWGPPSFARCISLEYRYLHLSLREHLAKGQRTLAGEGMSQIVRSLLELMSRHSYYSGDLLFSVEILRNVTDTFKRATYIPAPDDVQKFFQIVSLMLDMDNLQKWEDAHQVSPGATLLMRVVEDFIHLIGEAQKPFQSFLAVTTNLIINIQREPVSAVSSDINFPMKGRRGMKDWARSAEDKLFIPKEVFSLSSDESDEASYFVIGAILYRTLGFILPPPKDPLVISSKILTVTVRPLPKPTEPVVVVELAPLLNGTSQPQCVVWDHTSP
;
A
#
# COMPACT_ATOMS: atom_id res chain seq x y z
N ASP A 1 31.01 15.81 9.54
CA ASP A 1 30.60 15.83 8.14
C ASP A 1 29.85 17.12 7.85
N ASP A 2 30.56 18.08 7.28
CA ASP A 2 30.00 19.38 6.90
C ASP A 2 29.14 19.19 5.65
N LEU A 3 27.82 19.27 5.82
CA LEU A 3 26.85 18.97 4.79
C LEU A 3 26.04 20.23 4.45
N TRP A 4 25.97 20.53 3.15
CA TRP A 4 25.04 21.51 2.62
C TRP A 4 23.60 21.08 2.93
N GLU A 5 22.78 22.00 3.42
CA GLU A 5 21.34 21.79 3.48
C GLU A 5 20.74 21.64 2.07
N GLU A 6 19.52 21.09 2.02
CA GLU A 6 18.75 21.09 0.78
C GLU A 6 18.53 22.53 0.28
N TRP A 7 18.57 22.70 -1.04
CA TRP A 7 18.32 24.00 -1.65
C TRP A 7 16.90 24.48 -1.33
N SER A 8 16.78 25.77 -1.03
CA SER A 8 15.49 26.43 -1.00
C SER A 8 14.78 26.36 -2.35
N ALA A 9 13.45 26.55 -2.33
CA ALA A 9 12.68 26.70 -3.55
C ALA A 9 13.20 27.88 -4.37
N TRP A 10 13.14 27.76 -5.71
CA TRP A 10 13.52 28.85 -6.59
C TRP A 10 12.65 30.10 -6.34
N SER A 11 13.28 31.26 -6.30
CA SER A 11 12.58 32.54 -6.30
C SER A 11 11.70 32.68 -7.55
N LEU A 12 10.75 33.61 -7.48
CA LEU A 12 10.10 34.13 -8.68
C LEU A 12 11.16 34.69 -9.64
N CYS A 13 10.85 34.69 -10.94
CA CYS A 13 11.73 35.25 -11.96
C CYS A 13 11.92 36.75 -11.71
N SER A 14 13.14 37.26 -11.86
CA SER A 14 13.48 38.66 -11.60
C SER A 14 12.71 39.67 -12.48
N VAL A 15 12.08 39.19 -13.55
CA VAL A 15 11.28 39.98 -14.48
C VAL A 15 9.94 39.28 -14.73
N SER A 16 8.91 40.06 -15.03
CA SER A 16 7.58 39.58 -15.35
C SER A 16 7.37 39.25 -16.84
N CYS A 17 8.32 39.60 -17.71
CA CYS A 17 8.35 39.22 -19.13
C CYS A 17 9.80 39.16 -19.64
N GLY A 18 10.04 38.41 -20.72
CA GLY A 18 11.36 38.30 -21.35
C GLY A 18 12.35 37.43 -20.57
N ARG A 19 13.65 37.72 -20.76
CA ARG A 19 14.75 36.95 -20.16
C ARG A 19 15.06 37.49 -18.76
N GLY A 20 14.83 36.67 -17.75
CA GLY A 20 15.15 36.96 -16.35
C GLY A 20 16.06 35.93 -15.70
N SER A 21 16.34 36.13 -14.42
CA SER A 21 17.05 35.17 -13.58
C SER A 21 16.24 34.86 -12.34
N ARG A 22 16.25 33.60 -11.91
CA ARG A 22 15.73 33.17 -10.61
C ARG A 22 16.86 32.60 -9.77
N THR A 23 16.74 32.75 -8.46
CA THR A 23 17.80 32.44 -7.51
C THR A 23 17.28 31.47 -6.46
N ARG A 24 18.15 30.56 -6.00
CA ARG A 24 17.92 29.73 -4.81
C ARG A 24 19.17 29.71 -3.95
N SER A 25 18.99 29.48 -2.67
CA SER A 25 20.05 29.49 -1.66
C SER A 25 20.05 28.21 -0.84
N ARG A 26 21.20 27.85 -0.28
CA ARG A 26 21.37 26.77 0.70
C ARG A 26 22.38 27.21 1.77
N SER A 27 22.25 26.67 2.97
CA SER A 27 23.13 26.99 4.10
C SER A 27 24.07 25.81 4.38
N CYS A 28 25.31 26.10 4.77
CA CYS A 28 26.29 25.09 5.18
C CYS A 28 26.19 24.91 6.69
N VAL A 29 25.98 23.69 7.16
CA VAL A 29 25.88 23.39 8.60
C VAL A 29 27.19 22.79 9.07
N GLY A 30 27.98 23.58 9.79
CA GLY A 30 29.30 23.20 10.30
C GLY A 30 30.26 24.39 10.45
N ALA A 31 30.52 24.75 11.71
CA ALA A 31 31.54 25.66 12.26
C ALA A 31 31.55 27.16 11.88
N GLU A 32 31.36 27.96 12.93
CA GLU A 32 31.90 29.31 13.07
C GLU A 32 33.39 29.33 12.67
N ARG A 33 33.75 30.28 11.78
CA ARG A 33 35.13 30.66 11.38
C ARG A 33 35.88 29.68 10.46
N ARG A 34 35.39 29.54 9.22
CA ARG A 34 36.16 29.73 7.95
C ARG A 34 35.23 29.38 6.79
N ALA A 35 35.01 30.33 5.87
CA ALA A 35 34.07 30.21 4.74
C ALA A 35 34.52 29.24 3.62
N GLU A 36 35.43 28.30 3.90
CA GLU A 36 36.12 27.47 2.90
C GLU A 36 35.92 25.96 3.07
N ALA A 37 35.22 25.50 4.12
CA ALA A 37 34.98 24.06 4.34
C ALA A 37 33.90 23.45 3.41
N CYS A 38 32.92 24.26 2.98
CA CYS A 38 31.88 23.86 2.04
C CYS A 38 32.27 24.23 0.61
N SER A 39 32.63 23.25 -0.23
CA SER A 39 32.97 23.47 -1.64
C SER A 39 31.71 23.74 -2.49
N GLY A 40 31.72 24.85 -3.23
CA GLY A 40 30.63 25.29 -4.11
C GLY A 40 29.86 26.52 -3.61
N LEU A 41 29.00 27.08 -4.47
CA LEU A 41 28.28 28.32 -4.17
C LEU A 41 27.09 28.08 -3.21
N ALA A 42 26.92 28.98 -2.24
CA ALA A 42 25.74 29.03 -1.36
C ALA A 42 24.47 29.53 -2.07
N VAL A 43 24.66 30.20 -3.22
CA VAL A 43 23.59 30.81 -4.01
C VAL A 43 23.75 30.39 -5.47
N GLN A 44 22.68 29.91 -6.07
CA GLN A 44 22.65 29.50 -7.47
C GLN A 44 21.64 30.34 -8.25
N ASN A 45 22.08 30.84 -9.41
CA ASN A 45 21.25 31.57 -10.35
C ASN A 45 20.95 30.69 -11.57
N LYS A 46 19.71 30.73 -12.05
CA LYS A 46 19.30 30.08 -13.29
C LYS A 46 18.44 31.03 -14.12
N LEU A 47 18.73 31.08 -15.41
CA LEU A 47 17.95 31.83 -16.38
C LEU A 47 16.51 31.30 -16.45
N CYS A 48 15.56 32.23 -16.40
CA CYS A 48 14.15 32.00 -16.70
C CYS A 48 13.80 32.78 -17.96
N TYR A 49 13.11 32.11 -18.88
CA TYR A 49 12.54 32.74 -20.06
C TYR A 49 11.04 32.77 -19.88
N ILE A 50 10.52 33.97 -19.70
CA ILE A 50 9.08 34.25 -19.69
C ILE A 50 8.76 34.93 -21.03
N THR A 51 7.52 34.82 -21.49
CA THR A 51 7.01 35.34 -22.77
C THR A 51 7.58 36.71 -23.14
N VAL A 52 7.79 36.93 -24.45
CA VAL A 52 8.39 38.15 -25.02
C VAL A 52 7.66 39.41 -24.51
N CYS A 53 8.42 40.43 -24.13
CA CYS A 53 7.89 41.69 -23.58
C CYS A 53 7.09 42.51 -24.62
N PRO A 54 6.18 43.39 -24.17
CA PRO A 54 4.93 43.68 -24.89
C PRO A 54 4.97 44.87 -25.87
N VAL A 55 6.01 45.09 -26.68
CA VAL A 55 5.88 46.04 -27.82
C VAL A 55 6.90 45.80 -28.94
N SER A 56 6.45 45.94 -30.20
CA SER A 56 7.30 46.10 -31.38
C SER A 56 7.07 47.40 -32.19
N CYS A 57 5.93 48.10 -32.06
CA CYS A 57 5.68 49.38 -32.74
C CYS A 57 4.42 50.14 -32.18
N GLY A 58 4.31 51.48 -32.33
CA GLY A 58 3.15 52.34 -32.00
C GLY A 58 3.13 53.13 -30.67
N THR A 59 2.17 54.05 -30.50
CA THR A 59 1.83 54.68 -29.21
C THR A 59 0.88 53.80 -28.40
N GLY A 60 1.16 53.61 -27.10
CA GLY A 60 0.35 52.79 -26.21
C GLY A 60 0.41 53.28 -24.76
N THR A 61 -0.47 52.74 -23.91
CA THR A 61 -0.49 53.02 -22.47
C THR A 61 0.00 51.80 -21.68
N GLN A 62 1.06 51.99 -20.89
CA GLN A 62 1.57 50.99 -19.96
C GLN A 62 0.98 51.25 -18.58
N GLN A 63 0.24 50.29 -18.04
CA GLN A 63 -0.31 50.35 -16.68
C GLN A 63 0.44 49.38 -15.78
N ARG A 64 0.84 49.85 -14.59
CA ARG A 64 1.33 48.99 -13.51
C ARG A 64 0.47 49.16 -12.27
N GLN A 65 0.13 48.05 -11.62
CA GLN A 65 -0.59 48.03 -10.35
C GLN A 65 0.31 47.55 -9.23
N ARG A 66 0.21 48.18 -8.06
CA ARG A 66 0.95 47.79 -6.86
C ARG A 66 0.01 47.06 -5.89
N ARG A 67 0.41 45.91 -5.37
CA ARG A 67 -0.35 45.19 -4.33
C ARG A 67 0.29 45.46 -2.97
N CYS A 68 -0.46 45.98 -2.01
CA CYS A 68 0.05 46.15 -0.65
C CYS A 68 0.18 44.80 0.04
N SER A 69 1.38 44.48 0.52
CA SER A 69 1.64 43.33 1.37
C SER A 69 1.65 43.81 2.82
N VAL A 70 0.72 43.33 3.65
CA VAL A 70 0.68 43.65 5.08
C VAL A 70 1.69 42.76 5.79
N SER A 71 2.73 43.36 6.36
CA SER A 71 3.62 42.70 7.32
C SER A 71 3.05 42.83 8.73
N VAL A 72 3.28 41.82 9.57
CA VAL A 72 2.57 41.47 10.82
C VAL A 72 2.58 42.50 11.97
N HIS A 73 3.08 43.74 11.79
CA HIS A 73 3.04 44.75 12.85
C HIS A 73 2.64 46.14 12.33
N GLY A 74 1.42 46.57 12.70
CA GLY A 74 1.05 47.97 12.97
C GLY A 74 0.92 48.95 11.79
N TRP A 75 -0.32 49.31 11.48
CA TRP A 75 -0.78 50.61 10.94
C TRP A 75 0.12 51.37 9.92
N ALA A 76 0.49 50.73 8.81
CA ALA A 76 1.05 51.45 7.66
C ALA A 76 -0.02 51.64 6.58
N GLU A 77 -0.57 52.85 6.46
CA GLU A 77 -1.37 53.24 5.29
C GLU A 77 -0.47 53.37 4.06
N CYS A 78 -0.79 52.63 3.00
CA CYS A 78 -0.07 52.70 1.73
C CYS A 78 -0.31 54.04 1.03
N LYS A 79 0.57 55.03 1.22
CA LYS A 79 0.46 56.32 0.52
C LYS A 79 0.79 56.20 -0.97
N GLY A 80 -0.01 56.86 -1.82
CA GLY A 80 0.12 56.95 -3.28
C GLY A 80 -1.03 56.31 -4.09
N PRO A 81 -1.04 56.45 -5.43
CA PRO A 81 -2.06 55.86 -6.30
C PRO A 81 -1.85 54.33 -6.49
N HIS A 82 -2.92 53.53 -6.43
CA HIS A 82 -2.87 52.05 -6.54
C HIS A 82 -2.51 51.56 -7.95
N SER A 83 -2.76 52.38 -8.96
CA SER A 83 -2.39 52.15 -10.35
C SER A 83 -1.72 53.38 -10.93
N GLU A 84 -0.67 53.16 -11.70
CA GLU A 84 0.02 54.20 -12.44
C GLU A 84 0.04 53.82 -13.92
N THR A 85 -0.41 54.75 -14.77
CA THR A 85 -0.48 54.58 -16.22
C THR A 85 0.45 55.61 -16.86
N ARG A 86 1.31 55.15 -17.77
CA ARG A 86 2.18 56.02 -18.57
C ARG A 86 1.98 55.78 -20.05
N GLU A 87 2.17 56.81 -20.85
CA GLU A 87 2.21 56.69 -22.31
C GLU A 87 3.61 56.23 -22.76
N CYS A 88 3.66 55.38 -23.78
CA CYS A 88 4.90 54.95 -24.43
C CYS A 88 4.77 55.06 -25.94
N THR A 89 5.86 55.45 -26.62
CA THR A 89 5.89 55.74 -28.06
C THR A 89 6.93 54.86 -28.77
N ASN A 90 6.52 54.07 -29.77
CA ASN A 90 7.38 53.27 -30.66
C ASN A 90 7.07 53.56 -32.16
N ARG A 91 7.89 53.01 -33.08
CA ARG A 91 7.83 53.21 -34.55
C ARG A 91 6.42 52.94 -35.16
N PRO A 92 6.02 53.50 -36.33
CA PRO A 92 4.67 53.29 -36.91
C PRO A 92 4.50 51.94 -37.64
N CYS A 93 3.28 51.39 -37.73
CA CYS A 93 2.95 50.11 -38.38
C CYS A 93 1.79 50.23 -39.42
N ASP A 94 1.84 49.43 -40.50
CA ASP A 94 0.99 49.48 -41.74
C ASP A 94 -0.07 48.35 -41.87
N GLY A 95 -1.29 48.71 -42.33
CA GLY A 95 -2.44 47.95 -42.90
C GLY A 95 -3.14 46.70 -42.24
N GLY A 96 -4.33 46.86 -41.62
CA GLY A 96 -5.43 45.86 -41.42
C GLY A 96 -5.77 45.45 -39.97
N GLY A 97 -6.91 45.90 -39.41
CA GLY A 97 -7.38 45.64 -38.02
C GLY A 97 -7.94 44.24 -37.74
N ASN A 98 -7.09 43.26 -37.41
CA ASN A 98 -7.48 41.90 -37.03
C ASN A 98 -7.15 41.60 -35.56
N TRP A 99 -7.93 40.75 -34.90
CA TRP A 99 -7.53 40.22 -33.60
C TRP A 99 -6.31 39.30 -33.75
N GLY A 100 -5.22 39.61 -33.04
CA GLY A 100 -4.10 38.71 -32.82
C GLY A 100 -4.49 37.49 -31.99
N ALA A 101 -3.57 36.53 -31.87
CA ALA A 101 -3.84 35.28 -31.16
C ALA A 101 -4.15 35.50 -29.66
N TRP A 102 -5.05 34.68 -29.12
CA TRP A 102 -5.28 34.59 -27.68
C TRP A 102 -4.04 34.09 -26.95
N ASN A 103 -3.75 34.69 -25.79
CA ASN A 103 -2.77 34.14 -24.88
C ASN A 103 -3.30 32.88 -24.14
N GLN A 104 -2.41 32.22 -23.40
CA GLN A 104 -2.81 31.08 -22.56
C GLN A 104 -3.72 31.55 -21.42
N TRP A 105 -4.68 30.69 -21.08
CA TRP A 105 -5.53 30.89 -19.91
C TRP A 105 -4.72 31.03 -18.62
N SER A 106 -5.13 31.95 -17.76
CA SER A 106 -4.61 32.06 -16.40
C SER A 106 -4.86 30.79 -15.58
N LEU A 107 -4.19 30.66 -14.44
CA LEU A 107 -4.63 29.72 -13.40
C LEU A 107 -6.05 30.07 -12.95
N CYS A 108 -6.80 29.06 -12.51
CA CYS A 108 -8.16 29.28 -12.00
C CYS A 108 -8.11 30.09 -10.71
N SER A 109 -8.99 31.08 -10.57
CA SER A 109 -9.00 31.98 -9.41
C SER A 109 -9.33 31.28 -8.08
N LYS A 110 -10.00 30.12 -8.15
CA LYS A 110 -10.31 29.26 -7.00
C LYS A 110 -10.02 27.81 -7.37
N THR A 111 -9.68 26.98 -6.39
CA THR A 111 -9.50 25.53 -6.59
C THR A 111 -10.81 24.75 -6.49
N CYS A 112 -11.86 25.36 -5.91
CA CYS A 112 -13.22 24.84 -5.77
C CYS A 112 -14.20 26.02 -5.62
N ASP A 113 -15.51 25.77 -5.59
CA ASP A 113 -16.59 26.77 -5.54
C ASP A 113 -16.57 27.78 -6.71
N SER A 114 -16.44 27.26 -7.94
CA SER A 114 -16.56 28.00 -9.20
C SER A 114 -15.65 29.23 -9.26
N GLY A 115 -14.44 29.01 -9.75
CA GLY A 115 -13.49 30.07 -10.07
C GLY A 115 -13.62 30.57 -11.51
N TRP A 116 -12.74 31.51 -11.87
CA TRP A 116 -12.65 32.06 -13.22
C TRP A 116 -11.21 32.01 -13.73
N GLN A 117 -11.07 31.71 -15.03
CA GLN A 117 -9.83 31.88 -15.78
C GLN A 117 -10.01 33.00 -16.79
N ARG A 118 -8.91 33.71 -17.07
CA ARG A 118 -8.91 34.82 -18.02
C ARG A 118 -7.86 34.59 -19.09
N ARG A 119 -8.15 35.01 -20.31
CA ARG A 119 -7.17 35.15 -21.39
C ARG A 119 -7.41 36.45 -22.14
N PHE A 120 -6.36 36.93 -22.79
CA PHE A 120 -6.34 38.21 -23.49
C PHE A 120 -5.81 38.01 -24.90
N ARG A 121 -6.34 38.80 -25.85
CA ARG A 121 -5.84 38.93 -27.22
C ARG A 121 -5.66 40.40 -27.54
N MET A 122 -4.73 40.72 -28.43
CA MET A 122 -4.43 42.10 -28.81
C MET A 122 -5.02 42.38 -30.20
N CYS A 123 -5.54 43.59 -30.42
CA CYS A 123 -6.00 44.02 -31.73
C CYS A 123 -4.77 44.45 -32.55
N GLU A 124 -4.48 43.73 -33.62
CA GLU A 124 -3.46 44.07 -34.61
C GLU A 124 -4.10 45.00 -35.64
N GLY A 125 -4.00 46.33 -35.46
CA GLY A 125 -4.62 47.30 -36.35
C GLY A 125 -3.78 48.55 -36.59
N THR A 126 -3.98 49.15 -37.76
CA THR A 126 -3.00 50.04 -38.38
C THR A 126 -3.61 51.41 -38.68
N GLY A 127 -3.67 52.24 -37.65
CA GLY A 127 -3.55 53.71 -37.70
C GLY A 127 -4.40 54.59 -38.62
N ILE A 128 -5.17 54.08 -39.59
CA ILE A 128 -5.90 54.90 -40.55
C ILE A 128 -7.33 54.36 -40.67
N GLN A 129 -8.27 55.16 -40.15
CA GLN A 129 -9.72 54.96 -40.08
C GLN A 129 -10.22 53.93 -39.04
N ASN A 130 -10.58 54.46 -37.85
CA ASN A 130 -11.79 54.22 -37.03
C ASN A 130 -12.56 52.87 -37.09
N TYR A 131 -11.92 51.74 -37.34
CA TYR A 131 -12.51 50.44 -37.07
C TYR A 131 -11.85 49.80 -35.84
N PRO A 132 -12.42 49.97 -34.62
CA PRO A 132 -12.00 49.16 -33.49
C PRO A 132 -12.21 47.67 -33.84
N CYS A 133 -11.28 46.79 -33.44
CA CYS A 133 -11.53 45.35 -33.55
C CYS A 133 -12.85 45.02 -32.84
N ASP A 134 -13.80 44.44 -33.56
CA ASP A 134 -15.13 44.17 -33.03
C ASP A 134 -15.09 42.98 -32.04
N GLY A 135 -15.78 43.12 -30.90
CA GLY A 135 -15.76 42.17 -29.78
C GLY A 135 -14.75 42.44 -28.67
N SER A 136 -14.68 41.56 -27.67
CA SER A 136 -13.81 41.76 -26.49
C SER A 136 -12.37 41.24 -26.70
N GLY A 137 -11.40 41.99 -26.18
CA GLY A 137 -9.99 41.58 -26.07
C GLY A 137 -9.68 40.74 -24.81
N GLU A 138 -10.66 40.59 -23.92
CA GLU A 138 -10.62 39.75 -22.73
C GLU A 138 -11.71 38.68 -22.85
N GLU A 139 -11.35 37.45 -22.53
CA GLU A 139 -12.30 36.35 -22.38
C GLU A 139 -12.15 35.75 -21.00
N VAL A 140 -13.29 35.51 -20.36
CA VAL A 140 -13.38 34.94 -19.03
C VAL A 140 -14.21 33.67 -19.11
N ARG A 141 -13.71 32.59 -18.54
CA ARG A 141 -14.45 31.33 -18.44
C ARG A 141 -14.48 30.80 -17.02
N SER A 142 -15.54 30.11 -16.66
CA SER A 142 -15.65 29.39 -15.38
C SER A 142 -14.68 28.20 -15.35
N CYS A 143 -14.22 27.86 -14.16
CA CYS A 143 -13.34 26.73 -13.90
C CYS A 143 -13.54 26.23 -12.46
N ASN A 144 -13.24 24.95 -12.21
CA ASN A 144 -13.33 24.34 -10.88
C ASN A 144 -14.72 24.46 -10.24
N ASP A 145 -15.74 23.92 -10.92
CA ASP A 145 -17.14 23.97 -10.50
C ASP A 145 -17.47 23.03 -9.32
N LYS A 146 -16.52 22.18 -8.92
CA LYS A 146 -16.67 21.32 -7.74
C LYS A 146 -16.79 22.18 -6.48
N LYS A 147 -17.80 21.89 -5.64
CA LYS A 147 -17.98 22.58 -4.35
C LYS A 147 -16.79 22.30 -3.42
N CYS A 148 -16.39 23.31 -2.65
CA CYS A 148 -15.41 23.11 -1.59
C CYS A 148 -16.04 22.30 -0.44
N PRO A 149 -15.25 21.46 0.25
CA PRO A 149 -15.71 20.79 1.46
C PRO A 149 -16.19 21.80 2.49
N ALA A 150 -17.40 21.60 3.01
CA ALA A 150 -17.93 22.41 4.09
C ALA A 150 -17.08 22.22 5.36
N PRO A 151 -17.09 23.17 6.32
CA PRO A 151 -16.28 23.06 7.54
C PRO A 151 -16.52 21.79 8.36
N HIS A 152 -17.74 21.24 8.31
CA HIS A 152 -18.09 19.99 8.98
C HIS A 152 -17.63 18.74 8.22
N GLU A 153 -17.18 18.88 6.97
CA GLU A 153 -16.62 17.81 6.13
C GLU A 153 -15.08 17.77 6.19
N ILE A 154 -14.48 18.51 7.13
CA ILE A 154 -13.02 18.61 7.28
C ILE A 154 -12.62 18.11 8.67
N CYS A 155 -11.76 17.09 8.70
CA CYS A 155 -11.11 16.64 9.92
C CYS A 155 -10.11 17.70 10.41
N LYS A 156 -10.12 17.98 11.71
CA LYS A 156 -9.23 18.97 12.34
C LYS A 156 -7.85 18.36 12.63
N ASP A 157 -6.88 19.23 12.94
CA ASP A 157 -5.57 18.79 13.42
C ASP A 157 -5.75 17.98 14.72
N GLU A 158 -5.16 16.78 14.78
CA GLU A 158 -5.21 15.89 15.94
C GLU A 158 -3.81 15.36 16.25
N TYR A 159 -3.50 15.13 17.53
CA TYR A 159 -2.26 14.48 17.96
C TYR A 159 -2.56 13.11 18.58
N GLN A 160 -2.12 12.03 17.93
CA GLN A 160 -2.33 10.65 18.36
C GLN A 160 -1.09 9.82 17.97
N ASP A 161 -0.73 8.80 18.75
CA ASP A 161 0.39 7.88 18.48
C ASP A 161 1.74 8.60 18.23
N LEU A 162 2.01 9.65 19.01
CA LEU A 162 3.20 10.50 18.91
C LEU A 162 3.37 11.19 17.55
N MET A 163 2.28 11.37 16.80
CA MET A 163 2.28 12.04 15.51
C MET A 163 1.13 13.05 15.39
N THR A 164 1.34 14.07 14.56
CA THR A 164 0.33 15.10 14.27
C THR A 164 -0.35 14.77 12.95
N TRP A 165 -1.65 14.54 12.99
CA TRP A 165 -2.52 14.37 11.83
C TRP A 165 -3.01 15.74 11.39
N LYS A 166 -2.52 16.23 10.25
CA LYS A 166 -2.90 17.53 9.71
C LYS A 166 -4.31 17.51 9.14
N ARG A 167 -5.01 18.64 9.24
CA ARG A 167 -6.37 18.81 8.73
C ARG A 167 -6.49 18.30 7.30
N ALA A 168 -7.59 17.60 7.03
CA ALA A 168 -7.85 16.97 5.75
C ALA A 168 -9.35 16.96 5.46
N SER A 169 -9.72 17.08 4.20
CA SER A 169 -11.11 16.94 3.79
C SER A 169 -11.53 15.48 3.77
N ALA A 170 -12.82 15.21 3.93
CA ALA A 170 -13.33 13.84 3.91
C ALA A 170 -12.99 13.12 2.59
N GLY A 171 -12.56 11.87 2.72
CA GLY A 171 -12.01 11.06 1.63
C GLY A 171 -10.50 11.17 1.46
N GLU A 172 -9.87 12.25 1.94
CA GLU A 172 -8.42 12.39 1.88
C GLU A 172 -7.72 11.51 2.92
N THR A 173 -6.53 11.04 2.54
CA THR A 173 -5.64 10.25 3.41
C THR A 173 -4.38 11.05 3.68
N VAL A 174 -4.07 11.25 4.95
CA VAL A 174 -2.86 11.94 5.40
C VAL A 174 -1.81 10.91 5.76
N TYR A 175 -0.56 11.20 5.41
CA TYR A 175 0.57 10.32 5.62
C TYR A 175 1.56 10.95 6.61
N ASN A 176 2.06 10.12 7.52
CA ASN A 176 3.15 10.43 8.42
C ASN A 176 4.24 9.36 8.29
N LYS A 177 5.42 9.65 8.82
CA LYS A 177 6.46 8.62 9.01
C LYS A 177 6.02 7.67 10.13
N CYS A 178 6.40 6.40 10.01
CA CYS A 178 6.21 5.46 11.12
C CYS A 178 6.98 5.90 12.38
N PRO A 179 6.63 5.37 13.56
CA PRO A 179 7.39 5.58 14.79
C PRO A 179 8.86 5.20 14.65
N SER A 180 9.73 5.73 15.52
CA SER A 180 11.20 5.63 15.40
C SER A 180 11.77 4.21 15.39
N ASN A 181 11.05 3.23 15.94
CA ASN A 181 11.40 1.81 15.93
C ASN A 181 11.02 1.08 14.62
N ALA A 182 10.41 1.78 13.66
CA ALA A 182 9.92 1.24 12.41
C ALA A 182 10.28 2.11 11.20
N THR A 183 10.24 1.50 10.03
CA THR A 183 10.42 2.18 8.74
C THR A 183 9.14 2.10 7.92
N GLY A 184 8.92 3.11 7.08
CA GLY A 184 7.75 3.19 6.20
C GLY A 184 6.88 4.41 6.49
N SER A 185 5.59 4.29 6.21
CA SER A 185 4.60 5.37 6.37
C SER A 185 3.37 4.90 7.12
N ALA A 186 2.97 5.67 8.14
CA ALA A 186 1.65 5.55 8.76
C ALA A 186 0.66 6.42 7.97
N SER A 187 -0.60 6.00 7.88
CA SER A 187 -1.61 6.77 7.16
C SER A 187 -2.93 6.81 7.90
N ARG A 188 -3.71 7.87 7.72
CA ARG A 188 -5.03 8.00 8.35
C ARG A 188 -5.98 8.69 7.39
N ARG A 189 -7.19 8.15 7.27
CA ARG A 189 -8.21 8.67 6.35
C ARG A 189 -9.25 9.48 7.11
N CYS A 190 -9.62 10.64 6.57
CA CYS A 190 -10.76 11.41 7.04
C CYS A 190 -12.04 10.82 6.42
N LEU A 191 -13.02 10.46 7.25
CA LEU A 191 -14.27 9.79 6.84
C LEU A 191 -15.48 10.66 7.21
N LEU A 192 -16.62 10.41 6.57
CA LEU A 192 -17.91 11.00 6.97
C LEU A 192 -18.73 9.98 7.75
N ASP A 193 -19.37 10.42 8.82
CA ASP A 193 -20.38 9.62 9.51
C ASP A 193 -21.72 9.62 8.73
N ALA A 194 -22.72 8.91 9.25
CA ALA A 194 -24.05 8.83 8.64
C ALA A 194 -24.77 10.20 8.56
N ASN A 195 -24.36 11.18 9.35
CA ASN A 195 -24.90 12.54 9.35
C ASN A 195 -24.10 13.49 8.43
N GLY A 196 -23.06 12.99 7.74
CA GLY A 196 -22.19 13.79 6.89
C GLY A 196 -21.13 14.60 7.64
N VAL A 197 -20.86 14.30 8.91
CA VAL A 197 -19.83 14.98 9.70
C VAL A 197 -18.50 14.24 9.61
N ALA A 198 -17.43 14.98 9.35
CA ALA A 198 -16.09 14.44 9.21
C ALA A 198 -15.48 14.04 10.56
N TYR A 199 -14.92 12.83 10.58
CA TYR A 199 -14.16 12.29 11.68
C TYR A 199 -12.94 11.53 11.17
N TRP A 200 -11.91 11.43 12.00
CA TRP A 200 -10.74 10.64 11.66
C TRP A 200 -11.01 9.15 11.86
N GLY A 201 -10.78 8.35 10.82
CA GLY A 201 -10.74 6.89 10.95
C GLY A 201 -9.54 6.42 11.79
N PRO A 202 -9.46 5.13 12.13
CA PRO A 202 -8.30 4.58 12.83
C PRO A 202 -7.02 4.77 12.00
N PRO A 203 -5.86 5.03 12.65
CA PRO A 203 -4.58 5.10 11.96
C PRO A 203 -4.19 3.72 11.44
N SER A 204 -3.69 3.70 10.20
CA SER A 204 -3.19 2.53 9.49
C SER A 204 -1.66 2.46 9.61
N PHE A 205 -1.20 1.31 10.11
CA PHE A 205 0.21 0.93 10.22
C PHE A 205 0.57 -0.24 9.30
N ALA A 206 -0.28 -0.55 8.32
CA ALA A 206 -0.08 -1.60 7.31
C ALA A 206 1.21 -1.43 6.48
N ARG A 207 1.76 -0.22 6.39
CA ARG A 207 3.05 0.07 5.73
C ARG A 207 4.18 0.39 6.70
N CYS A 208 4.01 0.11 7.99
CA CYS A 208 5.06 0.23 8.99
C CYS A 208 5.69 -1.15 9.26
N ILE A 209 7.01 -1.22 9.09
CA ILE A 209 7.80 -2.43 9.32
C ILE A 209 8.84 -2.12 10.38
N SER A 210 8.77 -2.83 11.50
CA SER A 210 9.71 -2.76 12.60
C SER A 210 11.13 -3.06 12.15
N LEU A 211 12.11 -2.36 12.71
CA LEU A 211 13.51 -2.51 12.31
C LEU A 211 14.03 -3.96 12.48
N GLU A 212 13.62 -4.65 13.53
CA GLU A 212 14.00 -6.05 13.80
C GLU A 212 13.57 -6.99 12.66
N TYR A 213 12.33 -6.85 12.15
CA TYR A 213 11.83 -7.63 11.03
C TYR A 213 12.59 -7.30 9.75
N ARG A 214 12.90 -6.02 9.51
CA ARG A 214 13.71 -5.58 8.37
C ARG A 214 15.11 -6.19 8.40
N TYR A 215 15.77 -6.21 9.56
CA TYR A 215 17.08 -6.85 9.72
C TYR A 215 17.00 -8.37 9.48
N LEU A 216 15.93 -9.02 9.95
CA LEU A 216 15.71 -10.44 9.69
C LEU A 216 15.58 -10.73 8.18
N HIS A 217 14.85 -9.89 7.45
CA HIS A 217 14.75 -10.02 5.99
C HIS A 217 16.08 -9.78 5.27
N LEU A 218 16.91 -8.85 5.75
CA LEU A 218 18.26 -8.66 5.22
C LEU A 218 19.12 -9.90 5.45
N SER A 219 19.08 -10.49 6.65
CA SER A 219 19.78 -11.73 6.98
C SER A 219 19.34 -12.89 6.07
N LEU A 220 18.04 -13.01 5.78
CA LEU A 220 17.52 -13.97 4.80
C LEU A 220 18.21 -13.80 3.44
N ARG A 221 18.34 -12.56 2.95
CA ARG A 221 18.99 -12.28 1.65
C ARG A 221 20.49 -12.61 1.68
N GLU A 222 21.17 -12.39 2.79
CA GLU A 222 22.58 -12.77 2.95
C GLU A 222 22.77 -14.29 2.89
N HIS A 223 21.87 -15.08 3.48
CA HIS A 223 21.91 -16.54 3.36
C HIS A 223 21.75 -17.02 1.91
N LEU A 224 20.94 -16.33 1.11
CA LEU A 224 20.79 -16.62 -0.32
C LEU A 224 22.05 -16.26 -1.13
N ALA A 225 22.77 -15.21 -0.74
CA ALA A 225 23.97 -14.76 -1.45
C ALA A 225 25.17 -15.73 -1.30
N LYS A 226 25.15 -16.64 -0.32
CA LYS A 226 26.24 -17.59 -0.06
C LYS A 226 26.36 -18.71 -1.11
N GLY A 227 25.43 -18.83 -2.05
CA GLY A 227 25.53 -19.67 -3.26
C GLY A 227 25.48 -21.20 -3.05
N GLN A 228 25.55 -21.69 -1.80
CA GLN A 228 25.48 -23.12 -1.48
C GLN A 228 24.08 -23.51 -0.99
N ARG A 229 23.52 -24.59 -1.57
CA ARG A 229 22.14 -25.03 -1.30
C ARG A 229 21.90 -25.42 0.17
N THR A 230 22.81 -26.18 0.77
CA THR A 230 22.69 -26.63 2.16
C THR A 230 22.78 -25.48 3.15
N LEU A 231 23.75 -24.57 2.97
CA LEU A 231 23.88 -23.36 3.80
C LEU A 231 22.69 -22.41 3.65
N ALA A 232 22.10 -22.32 2.45
CA ALA A 232 20.88 -21.56 2.24
C ALA A 232 19.73 -22.16 3.05
N GLY A 233 19.55 -23.49 3.00
CA GLY A 233 18.55 -24.22 3.78
C GLY A 233 18.71 -24.05 5.29
N GLU A 234 19.91 -24.31 5.83
CA GLU A 234 20.21 -24.12 7.26
C GLU A 234 19.99 -22.66 7.69
N GLY A 235 20.36 -21.71 6.82
CA GLY A 235 20.07 -20.30 6.99
C GLY A 235 18.57 -20.02 7.12
N MET A 236 17.75 -20.57 6.22
CA MET A 236 16.29 -20.41 6.31
C MET A 236 15.70 -21.03 7.59
N SER A 237 16.20 -22.18 8.04
CA SER A 237 15.80 -22.73 9.36
C SER A 237 16.14 -21.77 10.50
N GLN A 238 17.29 -21.09 10.44
CA GLN A 238 17.63 -20.07 11.43
C GLN A 238 16.69 -18.87 11.35
N ILE A 239 16.32 -18.42 10.15
CA ILE A 239 15.32 -17.35 9.95
C ILE A 239 13.97 -17.73 10.57
N VAL A 240 13.51 -18.98 10.42
CA VAL A 240 12.26 -19.46 11.06
C VAL A 240 12.35 -19.34 12.58
N ARG A 241 13.46 -19.76 13.19
CA ARG A 241 13.64 -19.65 14.65
C ARG A 241 13.63 -18.21 15.14
N SER A 242 14.35 -17.33 14.45
CA SER A 242 14.38 -15.90 14.78
C SER A 242 13.03 -15.22 14.55
N LEU A 243 12.30 -15.57 13.50
CA LEU A 243 10.95 -15.03 13.26
C LEU A 243 9.98 -15.45 14.37
N LEU A 244 10.06 -16.69 14.83
CA LEU A 244 9.26 -17.16 15.96
C LEU A 244 9.56 -16.36 17.22
N GLU A 245 10.83 -16.07 17.50
CA GLU A 245 11.22 -15.24 18.63
C GLU A 245 10.61 -13.84 18.55
N LEU A 246 10.71 -13.16 17.40
CA LEU A 246 10.12 -11.83 17.21
C LEU A 246 8.59 -11.85 17.39
N MET A 247 7.93 -12.79 16.73
CA MET A 247 6.47 -12.94 16.80
C MET A 247 5.98 -13.30 18.21
N SER A 248 6.77 -14.03 18.99
CA SER A 248 6.42 -14.39 20.38
C SER A 248 6.42 -13.21 21.35
N ARG A 249 6.97 -12.04 20.94
CA ARG A 249 6.94 -10.81 21.76
C ARG A 249 5.60 -10.06 21.67
N HIS A 250 4.74 -10.41 20.70
CA HIS A 250 3.45 -9.75 20.45
C HIS A 250 3.49 -8.23 20.14
N SER A 251 4.69 -7.66 19.98
CA SER A 251 4.94 -6.23 19.77
C SER A 251 5.23 -5.90 18.31
N TYR A 252 4.26 -6.12 17.43
CA TYR A 252 4.41 -5.91 15.98
C TYR A 252 3.24 -5.12 15.37
N TYR A 253 3.55 -4.36 14.31
CA TYR A 253 2.58 -3.58 13.54
C TYR A 253 1.80 -4.46 12.55
N SER A 254 0.73 -3.92 11.96
CA SER A 254 0.00 -4.54 10.86
C SER A 254 0.91 -4.85 9.66
N GLY A 255 1.85 -3.97 9.34
CA GLY A 255 2.83 -4.20 8.27
C GLY A 255 3.82 -5.33 8.58
N ASP A 256 4.15 -5.57 9.85
CA ASP A 256 5.02 -6.68 10.25
C ASP A 256 4.34 -8.05 10.02
N LEU A 257 3.01 -8.14 10.14
CA LEU A 257 2.25 -9.35 9.78
C LEU A 257 2.38 -9.65 8.29
N LEU A 258 2.15 -8.65 7.43
CA LEU A 258 2.33 -8.80 5.98
C LEU A 258 3.76 -9.18 5.62
N PHE A 259 4.73 -8.52 6.25
CA PHE A 259 6.14 -8.78 6.01
C PHE A 259 6.56 -10.17 6.51
N SER A 260 5.97 -10.66 7.58
CA SER A 260 6.16 -12.03 8.06
C SER A 260 5.63 -13.06 7.07
N VAL A 261 4.47 -12.82 6.44
CA VAL A 261 3.98 -13.68 5.33
C VAL A 261 5.00 -13.74 4.20
N GLU A 262 5.59 -12.60 3.83
CA GLU A 262 6.62 -12.54 2.80
C GLU A 262 7.89 -13.30 3.19
N ILE A 263 8.34 -13.18 4.44
CA ILE A 263 9.49 -13.94 4.96
C ILE A 263 9.19 -15.44 4.86
N LEU A 264 8.04 -15.90 5.34
CA LEU A 264 7.65 -17.32 5.29
C LEU A 264 7.52 -17.84 3.85
N ARG A 265 6.99 -17.03 2.92
CA ARG A 265 6.97 -17.35 1.49
C ARG A 265 8.38 -17.56 0.95
N ASN A 266 9.26 -16.59 1.17
CA ASN A 266 10.63 -16.64 0.67
C ASN A 266 11.44 -17.80 1.29
N VAL A 267 11.20 -18.11 2.56
CA VAL A 267 11.74 -19.30 3.25
C VAL A 267 11.27 -20.58 2.56
N THR A 268 9.97 -20.73 2.33
CA THR A 268 9.36 -21.90 1.67
C THR A 268 9.89 -22.09 0.26
N ASP A 269 9.93 -21.02 -0.53
CA ASP A 269 10.49 -21.03 -1.89
C ASP A 269 11.97 -21.43 -1.90
N THR A 270 12.72 -21.00 -0.88
CA THR A 270 14.14 -21.31 -0.79
C THR A 270 14.37 -22.76 -0.40
N PHE A 271 13.61 -23.30 0.55
CA PHE A 271 13.67 -24.73 0.86
C PHE A 271 13.37 -25.58 -0.38
N LYS A 272 12.33 -25.21 -1.14
CA LYS A 272 11.96 -25.87 -2.39
C LYS A 272 13.09 -25.80 -3.43
N ARG A 273 13.63 -24.61 -3.72
CA ARG A 273 14.73 -24.41 -4.69
C ARG A 273 16.03 -25.10 -4.28
N ALA A 274 16.32 -25.14 -2.98
CA ALA A 274 17.52 -25.77 -2.44
C ALA A 274 17.37 -27.28 -2.24
N THR A 275 16.20 -27.86 -2.52
CA THR A 275 15.86 -29.25 -2.21
C THR A 275 16.21 -29.60 -0.76
N TYR A 276 15.98 -28.65 0.15
CA TYR A 276 16.34 -28.76 1.56
C TYR A 276 15.11 -29.11 2.37
N ILE A 277 15.25 -30.15 3.21
CA ILE A 277 14.18 -30.63 4.07
C ILE A 277 14.48 -30.12 5.49
N PRO A 278 13.65 -29.22 6.04
CA PRO A 278 13.86 -28.72 7.39
C PRO A 278 13.65 -29.81 8.44
N ALA A 279 14.32 -29.67 9.59
CA ALA A 279 14.15 -30.60 10.71
C ALA A 279 12.71 -30.54 11.25
N PRO A 280 12.16 -31.65 11.81
CA PRO A 280 10.79 -31.68 12.33
C PRO A 280 10.48 -30.59 13.37
N ASP A 281 11.48 -30.21 14.17
CA ASP A 281 11.38 -29.12 15.14
C ASP A 281 11.21 -27.74 14.47
N ASP A 282 11.91 -27.48 13.36
CA ASP A 282 11.74 -26.24 12.58
C ASP A 282 10.39 -26.20 11.86
N VAL A 283 9.88 -27.36 11.42
CA VAL A 283 8.53 -27.50 10.86
C VAL A 283 7.47 -27.14 11.89
N GLN A 284 7.61 -27.62 13.13
CA GLN A 284 6.69 -27.23 14.22
C GLN A 284 6.78 -25.73 14.52
N LYS A 285 8.00 -25.15 14.53
CA LYS A 285 8.19 -23.70 14.72
C LYS A 285 7.53 -22.88 13.61
N PHE A 286 7.62 -23.31 12.36
CA PHE A 286 6.91 -22.68 11.24
C PHE A 286 5.41 -22.60 11.51
N PHE A 287 4.78 -23.72 11.88
CA PHE A 287 3.34 -23.73 12.18
C PHE A 287 2.99 -22.97 13.46
N GLN A 288 3.89 -22.89 14.43
CA GLN A 288 3.72 -22.04 15.60
C GLN A 288 3.71 -20.55 15.23
N ILE A 289 4.55 -20.10 14.29
CA ILE A 289 4.52 -18.72 13.76
C ILE A 289 3.15 -18.45 13.13
N VAL A 290 2.69 -19.34 12.25
CA VAL A 290 1.36 -19.22 11.62
C VAL A 290 0.27 -19.15 12.68
N SER A 291 0.37 -19.96 13.74
CA SER A 291 -0.58 -19.92 14.86
C SER A 291 -0.58 -18.58 15.58
N LEU A 292 0.59 -17.98 15.83
CA LEU A 292 0.69 -16.65 16.45
C LEU A 292 0.15 -15.56 15.54
N MET A 293 0.40 -15.65 14.23
CA MET A 293 -0.15 -14.71 13.24
C MET A 293 -1.68 -14.76 13.21
N LEU A 294 -2.27 -15.96 13.34
CA LEU A 294 -3.72 -16.17 13.33
C LEU A 294 -4.37 -16.00 14.72
N ASP A 295 -3.67 -15.43 15.70
CA ASP A 295 -4.29 -15.13 16.98
C ASP A 295 -5.38 -14.06 16.85
N MET A 296 -6.45 -14.17 17.63
CA MET A 296 -7.57 -13.21 17.60
C MET A 296 -7.14 -11.82 18.08
N ASP A 297 -6.10 -11.74 18.91
CA ASP A 297 -5.50 -10.47 19.32
C ASP A 297 -4.97 -9.65 18.13
N ASN A 298 -4.75 -10.29 16.97
CA ASN A 298 -4.29 -9.64 15.75
C ASN A 298 -5.41 -9.25 14.78
N LEU A 299 -6.68 -9.45 15.13
CA LEU A 299 -7.81 -9.22 14.21
C LEU A 299 -7.77 -7.81 13.59
N GLN A 300 -7.69 -6.76 14.42
CA GLN A 300 -7.64 -5.36 13.95
C GLN A 300 -6.40 -5.07 13.10
N LYS A 301 -5.26 -5.70 13.41
CA LYS A 301 -4.02 -5.55 12.63
C LYS A 301 -4.15 -6.20 11.26
N TRP A 302 -4.85 -7.33 11.17
CA TRP A 302 -5.15 -7.97 9.89
C TRP A 302 -6.13 -7.15 9.05
N GLU A 303 -7.19 -6.61 9.66
CA GLU A 303 -8.12 -5.70 8.99
C GLU A 303 -7.40 -4.49 8.40
N ASP A 304 -6.48 -3.87 9.17
CA ASP A 304 -5.61 -2.80 8.68
C ASP A 304 -4.70 -3.27 7.54
N ALA A 305 -4.03 -4.41 7.70
CA ALA A 305 -3.16 -5.01 6.68
C ALA A 305 -3.89 -5.29 5.35
N HIS A 306 -5.14 -5.77 5.41
CA HIS A 306 -5.95 -6.08 4.21
C HIS A 306 -6.34 -4.86 3.40
N GLN A 307 -6.26 -3.65 3.97
CA GLN A 307 -6.42 -2.41 3.19
C GLN A 307 -5.30 -2.23 2.15
N VAL A 308 -4.14 -2.87 2.35
CA VAL A 308 -2.99 -2.79 1.45
C VAL A 308 -2.80 -4.06 0.62
N SER A 309 -2.98 -5.24 1.23
CA SER A 309 -2.77 -6.53 0.57
C SER A 309 -3.53 -7.65 1.29
N PRO A 310 -4.13 -8.64 0.59
CA PRO A 310 -4.86 -9.76 1.20
C PRO A 310 -3.90 -10.79 1.85
N GLY A 311 -3.19 -10.36 2.90
CA GLY A 311 -2.10 -11.13 3.50
C GLY A 311 -2.53 -12.45 4.15
N ALA A 312 -3.77 -12.56 4.65
CA ALA A 312 -4.27 -13.81 5.23
C ALA A 312 -4.48 -14.88 4.14
N THR A 313 -4.98 -14.48 2.98
CA THR A 313 -5.09 -15.35 1.80
C THR A 313 -3.72 -15.78 1.28
N LEU A 314 -2.75 -14.87 1.24
CA LEU A 314 -1.37 -15.20 0.88
C LEU A 314 -0.74 -16.17 1.89
N LEU A 315 -1.03 -16.02 3.18
CA LEU A 315 -0.57 -16.93 4.22
C LEU A 315 -1.12 -18.35 4.03
N MET A 316 -2.39 -18.51 3.66
CA MET A 316 -2.96 -19.83 3.34
C MET A 316 -2.13 -20.53 2.25
N ARG A 317 -1.86 -19.82 1.15
CA ARG A 317 -1.06 -20.37 0.04
C ARG A 317 0.36 -20.77 0.47
N VAL A 318 1.00 -19.95 1.30
CA VAL A 318 2.33 -20.26 1.85
C VAL A 318 2.30 -21.52 2.72
N VAL A 319 1.25 -21.70 3.53
CA VAL A 319 1.06 -22.90 4.36
C VAL A 319 0.85 -24.13 3.48
N GLU A 320 0.03 -24.04 2.44
CA GLU A 320 -0.20 -25.15 1.50
C GLU A 320 1.08 -25.57 0.77
N ASP A 321 1.83 -24.61 0.24
CA ASP A 321 3.10 -24.88 -0.44
C ASP A 321 4.14 -25.49 0.51
N PHE A 322 4.19 -25.03 1.76
CA PHE A 322 5.06 -25.60 2.79
C PHE A 322 4.64 -27.03 3.17
N ILE A 323 3.33 -27.32 3.27
CA ILE A 323 2.83 -28.67 3.53
C ILE A 323 3.28 -29.65 2.45
N HIS A 324 3.19 -29.25 1.17
CA HIS A 324 3.62 -30.13 0.08
C HIS A 324 5.12 -30.37 0.06
N LEU A 325 5.93 -29.34 0.35
CA LEU A 325 7.37 -29.50 0.54
C LEU A 325 7.70 -30.53 1.62
N ILE A 326 7.02 -30.46 2.78
CA ILE A 326 7.26 -31.42 3.87
C ILE A 326 6.74 -32.81 3.52
N GLY A 327 5.58 -32.92 2.86
CA GLY A 327 5.00 -34.21 2.49
C GLY A 327 5.82 -34.97 1.45
N GLU A 328 6.44 -34.27 0.50
CA GLU A 328 7.37 -34.89 -0.48
C GLU A 328 8.62 -35.50 0.19
N ALA A 329 8.99 -34.97 1.36
CA ALA A 329 10.13 -35.44 2.14
C ALA A 329 9.81 -36.60 3.10
N GLN A 330 8.52 -36.87 3.39
CA GLN A 330 8.10 -37.95 4.27
C GLN A 330 8.37 -39.32 3.64
N LYS A 331 8.54 -40.37 4.45
CA LYS A 331 8.53 -41.75 3.95
C LYS A 331 7.11 -42.16 3.55
N PRO A 332 6.93 -43.14 2.65
CA PRO A 332 5.61 -43.70 2.35
C PRO A 332 4.90 -44.17 3.63
N PHE A 333 3.58 -43.97 3.70
CA PHE A 333 2.69 -44.27 4.84
C PHE A 333 3.01 -43.49 6.13
N GLN A 334 3.86 -42.47 6.05
CA GLN A 334 4.18 -41.63 7.20
C GLN A 334 3.22 -40.45 7.27
N SER A 335 2.71 -40.20 8.48
CA SER A 335 1.89 -39.03 8.80
C SER A 335 2.66 -38.07 9.71
N PHE A 336 2.62 -36.78 9.40
CA PHE A 336 3.08 -35.71 10.28
C PHE A 336 1.89 -34.91 10.79
N LEU A 337 1.78 -34.78 12.12
CA LEU A 337 0.72 -34.02 12.77
C LEU A 337 1.33 -32.81 13.49
N ALA A 338 0.84 -31.62 13.19
CA ALA A 338 1.12 -30.40 13.94
C ALA A 338 -0.15 -29.90 14.62
N VAL A 339 -0.06 -29.59 15.91
CA VAL A 339 -1.20 -29.14 16.72
C VAL A 339 -0.78 -27.86 17.45
N THR A 340 -1.43 -26.75 17.12
CA THR A 340 -1.17 -25.44 17.74
C THR A 340 -2.43 -24.88 18.42
N THR A 341 -2.36 -23.63 18.88
CA THR A 341 -3.51 -22.95 19.53
C THR A 341 -4.59 -22.56 18.53
N ASN A 342 -4.20 -22.25 17.28
CA ASN A 342 -5.07 -21.66 16.27
C ASN A 342 -5.20 -22.50 14.98
N LEU A 343 -4.42 -23.58 14.81
CA LEU A 343 -4.60 -24.51 13.69
C LEU A 343 -4.12 -25.94 14.01
N ILE A 344 -4.63 -26.90 13.24
CA ILE A 344 -4.15 -28.28 13.21
C ILE A 344 -3.89 -28.69 11.79
N ILE A 345 -2.79 -29.38 11.58
CA ILE A 345 -2.38 -29.85 10.27
C ILE A 345 -2.04 -31.33 10.35
N ASN A 346 -2.55 -32.09 9.40
CA ASN A 346 -2.12 -33.46 9.13
C ASN A 346 -1.55 -33.52 7.71
N ILE A 347 -0.33 -34.03 7.58
CA ILE A 347 0.37 -34.23 6.30
C ILE A 347 0.61 -35.72 6.15
N GLN A 348 0.11 -36.32 5.08
CA GLN A 348 0.25 -37.74 4.80
C GLN A 348 0.88 -37.95 3.43
N ARG A 349 1.74 -38.96 3.32
CA ARG A 349 2.29 -39.42 2.04
C ARG A 349 1.80 -40.84 1.79
N GLU A 350 0.85 -40.98 0.89
CA GLU A 350 0.22 -42.26 0.56
C GLU A 350 0.58 -42.69 -0.87
N PRO A 351 1.06 -43.92 -1.10
CA PRO A 351 1.27 -44.44 -2.45
C PRO A 351 -0.06 -44.63 -3.19
N VAL A 352 -0.08 -44.31 -4.48
CA VAL A 352 -1.28 -44.41 -5.33
C VAL A 352 -1.83 -45.83 -5.36
N SER A 353 -0.95 -46.84 -5.41
CA SER A 353 -1.32 -48.26 -5.49
C SER A 353 -1.85 -48.85 -4.17
N ALA A 354 -1.69 -48.16 -3.04
CA ALA A 354 -2.00 -48.71 -1.73
C ALA A 354 -2.62 -47.68 -0.76
N VAL A 355 -3.45 -46.76 -1.27
CA VAL A 355 -4.33 -45.97 -0.40
C VAL A 355 -5.29 -46.91 0.33
N SER A 356 -4.96 -47.19 1.58
CA SER A 356 -5.49 -48.35 2.31
C SER A 356 -6.85 -48.11 2.96
N SER A 357 -7.22 -46.85 3.20
CA SER A 357 -8.43 -46.50 3.95
C SER A 357 -8.92 -45.08 3.67
N ASP A 358 -10.19 -44.83 4.02
CA ASP A 358 -10.77 -43.49 3.98
C ASP A 358 -10.12 -42.58 5.02
N ILE A 359 -9.94 -41.31 4.66
CA ILE A 359 -9.25 -40.35 5.51
C ILE A 359 -10.29 -39.54 6.28
N ASN A 360 -10.18 -39.61 7.61
CA ASN A 360 -10.97 -38.81 8.55
C ASN A 360 -10.09 -37.79 9.25
N PHE A 361 -10.49 -36.52 9.22
CA PHE A 361 -9.74 -35.44 9.86
C PHE A 361 -10.67 -34.43 10.54
N PRO A 362 -10.32 -33.90 11.73
CA PRO A 362 -9.20 -34.30 12.59
C PRO A 362 -9.46 -35.66 13.27
N MET A 363 -8.39 -36.41 13.56
CA MET A 363 -8.50 -37.68 14.29
C MET A 363 -8.97 -37.42 15.74
N LYS A 364 -10.12 -37.97 16.13
CA LYS A 364 -10.65 -37.85 17.51
C LYS A 364 -9.91 -38.80 18.47
N GLY A 365 -9.74 -38.38 19.72
CA GLY A 365 -9.22 -39.25 20.81
C GLY A 365 -7.69 -39.43 20.88
N ARG A 366 -6.89 -38.73 20.07
CA ARG A 366 -5.42 -38.81 20.13
C ARG A 366 -4.86 -38.02 21.32
N ARG A 367 -3.90 -38.59 22.05
CA ARG A 367 -3.13 -37.86 23.09
C ARG A 367 -2.31 -36.74 22.44
N GLY A 368 -2.28 -35.57 23.07
CA GLY A 368 -1.62 -34.37 22.53
C GLY A 368 -2.53 -33.44 21.72
N MET A 369 -3.76 -33.85 21.41
CA MET A 369 -4.75 -32.98 20.78
C MET A 369 -5.22 -31.89 21.75
N LYS A 370 -5.18 -30.63 21.32
CA LYS A 370 -5.69 -29.48 22.09
C LYS A 370 -7.20 -29.55 22.26
N ASP A 371 -7.72 -28.99 23.35
CA ASP A 371 -9.12 -29.17 23.76
C ASP A 371 -10.12 -28.58 22.75
N TRP A 372 -9.81 -27.43 22.15
CA TRP A 372 -10.64 -26.78 21.13
C TRP A 372 -10.86 -27.66 19.88
N ALA A 373 -9.89 -28.52 19.58
CA ALA A 373 -9.95 -29.43 18.44
C ALA A 373 -10.51 -30.80 18.79
N ARG A 374 -10.27 -31.27 20.03
CA ARG A 374 -10.87 -32.50 20.54
C ARG A 374 -12.40 -32.38 20.61
N SER A 375 -12.89 -31.21 20.97
CA SER A 375 -14.31 -30.86 21.03
C SER A 375 -14.88 -30.35 19.70
N ALA A 376 -14.07 -30.24 18.64
CA ALA A 376 -14.56 -29.77 17.36
C ALA A 376 -15.54 -30.79 16.75
N GLU A 377 -16.68 -30.28 16.29
CA GLU A 377 -17.66 -31.02 15.51
C GLU A 377 -17.34 -31.00 14.02
N ASP A 378 -16.41 -30.14 13.60
CA ASP A 378 -15.93 -30.02 12.23
C ASP A 378 -15.19 -31.30 11.79
N LYS A 379 -15.58 -31.85 10.63
CA LYS A 379 -15.00 -33.08 10.09
C LYS A 379 -14.79 -32.99 8.59
N LEU A 380 -13.75 -33.68 8.16
CA LEU A 380 -13.43 -33.97 6.79
C LEU A 380 -13.41 -35.48 6.60
N PHE A 381 -14.11 -35.94 5.58
CA PHE A 381 -14.07 -37.31 5.11
C PHE A 381 -13.67 -37.34 3.63
N ILE A 382 -12.56 -38.00 3.33
CA ILE A 382 -12.08 -38.24 1.96
C ILE A 382 -12.17 -39.75 1.69
N PRO A 383 -13.10 -40.18 0.82
CA PRO A 383 -13.18 -41.57 0.37
C PRO A 383 -11.90 -42.00 -0.34
N LYS A 384 -11.45 -43.24 -0.12
CA LYS A 384 -10.23 -43.76 -0.79
C LYS A 384 -10.35 -43.76 -2.32
N GLU A 385 -11.57 -43.84 -2.86
CA GLU A 385 -11.87 -43.85 -4.30
C GLU A 385 -11.50 -42.54 -5.01
N VAL A 386 -11.35 -41.44 -4.25
CA VAL A 386 -10.87 -40.15 -4.78
C VAL A 386 -9.42 -40.28 -5.26
N PHE A 387 -8.63 -41.19 -4.71
CA PHE A 387 -7.19 -41.29 -4.99
C PHE A 387 -6.90 -42.17 -6.20
N SER A 388 -7.40 -41.77 -7.38
CA SER A 388 -7.08 -42.41 -8.66
C SER A 388 -6.40 -41.43 -9.63
N LEU A 389 -5.41 -41.92 -10.40
CA LEU A 389 -4.68 -41.15 -11.42
C LEU A 389 -5.02 -41.63 -12.84
N SER A 390 -4.67 -40.83 -13.85
CA SER A 390 -4.71 -41.26 -15.25
C SER A 390 -3.66 -42.33 -15.53
N SER A 391 -3.97 -43.26 -16.44
CA SER A 391 -3.01 -44.25 -16.95
C SER A 391 -1.71 -43.62 -17.48
N ASP A 392 -1.78 -42.36 -17.93
CA ASP A 392 -0.65 -41.63 -18.48
C ASP A 392 0.24 -40.95 -17.41
N GLU A 393 -0.22 -40.89 -16.14
CA GLU A 393 0.49 -40.28 -14.99
C GLU A 393 0.77 -41.28 -13.85
N SER A 394 0.29 -42.51 -13.98
CA SER A 394 0.42 -43.55 -12.96
C SER A 394 1.67 -44.41 -13.19
N ASP A 395 2.84 -43.89 -12.86
CA ASP A 395 3.98 -44.77 -12.57
C ASP A 395 3.70 -45.53 -11.26
N GLU A 396 4.15 -46.78 -11.12
CA GLU A 396 4.01 -47.57 -9.88
C GLU A 396 4.67 -46.91 -8.65
N ALA A 397 5.51 -45.90 -8.88
CA ALA A 397 6.18 -45.08 -7.87
C ALA A 397 5.47 -43.74 -7.58
N SER A 398 4.25 -43.52 -8.09
CA SER A 398 3.50 -42.29 -7.82
C SER A 398 2.94 -42.29 -6.39
N TYR A 399 3.03 -41.14 -5.72
CA TYR A 399 2.52 -40.92 -4.36
C TYR A 399 1.63 -39.68 -4.33
N PHE A 400 0.60 -39.71 -3.49
CA PHE A 400 -0.16 -38.53 -3.10
C PHE A 400 0.42 -37.93 -1.81
N VAL A 401 0.67 -36.63 -1.85
CA VAL A 401 0.87 -35.80 -0.67
C VAL A 401 -0.45 -35.13 -0.33
N ILE A 402 -0.98 -35.49 0.84
CA ILE A 402 -2.29 -35.06 1.32
C ILE A 402 -2.07 -34.16 2.53
N GLY A 403 -2.47 -32.91 2.39
CA GLY A 403 -2.51 -31.92 3.46
C GLY A 403 -3.96 -31.67 3.90
N ALA A 404 -4.23 -31.82 5.19
CA ALA A 404 -5.51 -31.41 5.78
C ALA A 404 -5.27 -30.41 6.91
N ILE A 405 -5.98 -29.29 6.90
CA ILE A 405 -5.81 -28.19 7.85
C ILE A 405 -7.17 -27.80 8.42
N LEU A 406 -7.24 -27.66 9.74
CA LEU A 406 -8.38 -27.05 10.43
C LEU A 406 -7.90 -25.77 11.12
N TYR A 407 -8.41 -24.62 10.67
CA TYR A 407 -8.12 -23.33 11.27
C TYR A 407 -9.19 -22.95 12.29
N ARG A 408 -8.77 -22.55 13.48
CA ARG A 408 -9.67 -22.14 14.57
C ARG A 408 -10.27 -20.75 14.33
N THR A 409 -9.45 -19.81 13.90
CA THR A 409 -9.72 -18.35 13.95
C THR A 409 -9.68 -17.68 12.58
N LEU A 410 -9.15 -18.36 11.56
CA LEU A 410 -8.92 -17.79 10.22
C LEU A 410 -10.22 -17.25 9.57
N GLY A 411 -11.37 -17.85 9.85
CA GLY A 411 -12.67 -17.39 9.31
C GLY A 411 -13.04 -15.96 9.70
N PHE A 412 -12.54 -15.47 10.85
CA PHE A 412 -12.71 -14.07 11.27
C PHE A 412 -11.70 -13.13 10.65
N ILE A 413 -10.54 -13.66 10.26
CA ILE A 413 -9.40 -12.89 9.76
C ILE A 413 -9.48 -12.72 8.24
N LEU A 414 -10.05 -13.67 7.51
CA LEU A 414 -10.15 -13.57 6.05
C LEU A 414 -10.93 -12.31 5.63
N PRO A 415 -10.60 -11.69 4.48
CA PRO A 415 -11.40 -10.61 3.92
C PRO A 415 -12.87 -11.03 3.84
N PRO A 416 -13.81 -10.17 4.30
CA PRO A 416 -15.21 -10.54 4.31
C PRO A 416 -15.73 -10.77 2.90
N PRO A 417 -16.63 -11.74 2.69
CA PRO A 417 -17.30 -11.92 1.41
C PRO A 417 -18.19 -10.71 1.11
N LYS A 418 -18.70 -10.62 -0.12
CA LYS A 418 -19.57 -9.51 -0.54
C LYS A 418 -20.84 -9.47 0.32
N ASP A 419 -21.20 -8.26 0.77
CA ASP A 419 -22.46 -8.05 1.49
C ASP A 419 -23.64 -8.65 0.71
N PRO A 420 -24.57 -9.37 1.38
CA PRO A 420 -24.76 -9.51 2.83
C PRO A 420 -24.15 -10.78 3.46
N LEU A 421 -23.20 -11.45 2.79
CA LEU A 421 -22.66 -12.74 3.22
C LEU A 421 -21.67 -12.59 4.39
N VAL A 422 -21.56 -13.63 5.22
CA VAL A 422 -20.57 -13.72 6.30
C VAL A 422 -20.03 -15.15 6.42
N ILE A 423 -18.77 -15.28 6.81
CA ILE A 423 -18.18 -16.60 7.13
C ILE A 423 -18.72 -17.02 8.50
N SER A 424 -19.54 -18.06 8.52
CA SER A 424 -20.21 -18.54 9.73
C SER A 424 -19.66 -19.87 10.24
N SER A 425 -18.48 -20.30 9.80
CA SER A 425 -17.86 -21.57 10.18
C SER A 425 -16.36 -21.43 10.42
N LYS A 426 -15.74 -22.47 10.97
CA LYS A 426 -14.27 -22.63 10.86
C LYS A 426 -13.87 -22.85 9.41
N ILE A 427 -12.60 -22.62 9.10
CA ILE A 427 -12.03 -22.88 7.78
C ILE A 427 -11.32 -24.22 7.81
N LEU A 428 -11.70 -25.10 6.88
CA LEU A 428 -11.09 -26.40 6.68
C LEU A 428 -10.51 -26.43 5.26
N THR A 429 -9.23 -26.79 5.15
CA THR A 429 -8.50 -26.85 3.87
C THR A 429 -8.03 -28.27 3.63
N VAL A 430 -8.16 -28.72 2.38
CA VAL A 430 -7.61 -29.98 1.89
C VAL A 430 -6.82 -29.71 0.63
N THR A 431 -5.57 -30.17 0.60
CA THR A 431 -4.73 -30.11 -0.60
C THR A 431 -4.18 -31.48 -0.91
N VAL A 432 -4.24 -31.87 -2.18
CA VAL A 432 -3.71 -33.15 -2.67
C VAL A 432 -2.83 -32.87 -3.88
N ARG A 433 -1.58 -33.35 -3.84
CA ARG A 433 -0.65 -33.30 -4.99
C ARG A 433 -0.06 -34.69 -5.24
N PRO A 434 -0.01 -35.19 -6.49
CA PRO A 434 -0.63 -34.62 -7.70
C PRO A 434 -2.17 -34.57 -7.59
N LEU A 435 -2.82 -33.78 -8.44
CA LEU A 435 -4.27 -33.60 -8.37
C LEU A 435 -4.98 -34.92 -8.74
N PRO A 436 -5.87 -35.44 -7.89
CA PRO A 436 -6.61 -36.67 -8.19
C PRO A 436 -7.62 -36.45 -9.33
N LYS A 437 -8.01 -37.54 -10.00
CA LYS A 437 -9.13 -37.49 -10.93
C LYS A 437 -10.43 -37.18 -10.17
N PRO A 438 -11.30 -36.31 -10.70
CA PRO A 438 -12.63 -36.12 -10.14
C PRO A 438 -13.47 -37.34 -10.45
N THR A 439 -13.51 -38.29 -9.51
CA THR A 439 -14.46 -39.39 -9.49
C THR A 439 -15.43 -39.17 -8.33
N GLU A 440 -16.73 -39.36 -8.56
CA GLU A 440 -17.66 -39.56 -7.46
C GLU A 440 -17.24 -40.85 -6.73
N PRO A 441 -17.18 -40.84 -5.38
CA PRO A 441 -17.74 -39.87 -4.44
C PRO A 441 -16.91 -38.60 -4.20
N VAL A 442 -17.62 -37.50 -3.92
CA VAL A 442 -17.04 -36.20 -3.54
C VAL A 442 -16.53 -36.19 -2.09
N VAL A 443 -15.51 -35.37 -1.83
CA VAL A 443 -15.03 -35.04 -0.48
C VAL A 443 -16.19 -34.49 0.35
N VAL A 444 -16.38 -35.02 1.56
CA VAL A 444 -17.46 -34.59 2.47
C VAL A 444 -16.87 -33.72 3.57
N VAL A 445 -17.43 -32.53 3.75
CA VAL A 445 -17.03 -31.57 4.78
C VAL A 445 -18.23 -31.25 5.66
N GLU A 446 -18.09 -31.48 6.97
CA GLU A 446 -19.05 -31.08 8.00
C GLU A 446 -18.45 -29.92 8.79
N LEU A 447 -19.16 -28.79 8.87
CA LEU A 447 -18.71 -27.61 9.61
C LEU A 447 -19.78 -27.15 10.58
N ALA A 448 -19.38 -26.86 11.81
CA ALA A 448 -20.28 -26.34 12.82
C ALA A 448 -20.44 -24.81 12.67
N PRO A 449 -21.68 -24.29 12.76
CA PRO A 449 -21.91 -22.85 12.70
C PRO A 449 -21.34 -22.14 13.95
N LEU A 450 -20.64 -21.03 13.73
CA LEU A 450 -20.07 -20.15 14.76
C LEU A 450 -21.00 -18.98 15.11
N LEU A 451 -21.91 -18.62 14.21
CA LEU A 451 -22.82 -17.48 14.36
C LEU A 451 -24.26 -17.96 14.42
N ASN A 452 -25.02 -17.43 15.38
CA ASN A 452 -26.46 -17.63 15.47
C ASN A 452 -27.20 -16.59 14.61
N GLY A 453 -28.36 -16.94 14.06
CA GLY A 453 -29.22 -16.01 13.33
C GLY A 453 -28.88 -15.82 11.85
N THR A 454 -27.97 -16.62 11.28
CA THR A 454 -27.76 -16.71 9.83
C THR A 454 -28.84 -17.58 9.19
N SER A 455 -29.22 -17.26 7.95
CA SER A 455 -30.18 -18.03 7.15
C SER A 455 -29.55 -18.41 5.81
N GLN A 456 -29.89 -19.57 5.26
CA GLN A 456 -29.40 -20.08 3.96
C GLN A 456 -27.86 -20.31 3.92
N PRO A 457 -27.33 -21.30 4.67
CA PRO A 457 -25.91 -21.65 4.59
C PRO A 457 -25.54 -22.12 3.18
N GLN A 458 -24.42 -21.64 2.66
CA GLN A 458 -23.87 -22.03 1.36
C GLN A 458 -22.47 -22.63 1.54
N CYS A 459 -22.24 -23.79 0.92
CA CYS A 459 -20.92 -24.38 0.84
C CYS A 459 -20.12 -23.69 -0.28
N VAL A 460 -18.98 -23.11 0.06
CA VAL A 460 -18.09 -22.42 -0.88
C VAL A 460 -16.67 -22.98 -0.77
N VAL A 461 -15.96 -23.00 -1.89
CA VAL A 461 -14.55 -23.36 -1.96
C VAL A 461 -13.77 -22.10 -2.33
N TRP A 462 -12.59 -21.92 -1.74
CA TRP A 462 -11.74 -20.79 -2.06
C TRP A 462 -11.11 -20.98 -3.45
N ASP A 463 -11.43 -20.09 -4.40
CA ASP A 463 -10.83 -20.07 -5.72
C ASP A 463 -9.70 -19.03 -5.76
N HIS A 464 -8.46 -19.49 -5.97
CA HIS A 464 -7.29 -18.63 -6.08
C HIS A 464 -7.20 -17.87 -7.42
N THR A 465 -8.06 -18.20 -8.39
CA THR A 465 -8.09 -17.57 -9.71
C THR A 465 -9.04 -16.39 -9.80
N SER A 466 -10.06 -16.33 -8.93
CA SER A 466 -10.94 -15.18 -8.78
C SER A 466 -10.43 -14.25 -7.66
N PRO A 467 -9.98 -13.03 -7.98
CA PRO A 467 -9.44 -12.10 -6.99
C PRO A 467 -10.47 -11.52 -6.02
#